data_AF-A0A2N2PZR7-F1
#
_entry.id   AF-A0A2N2PZR7-F1
#
_cell.length_a   1.000
_cell.length_b   1.000
_cell.length_c   1.000
_cell.angle_alpha   90.00
_cell.angle_beta   90.00
_cell.angle_gamma   90.00
#
_symmetry.space_group_name_H-M   'P 1'
#
loop_
_entity.id
_entity.type
_entity.pdbx_description
1 polymer ?
#
loop_
_entity_poly.entity_id
_entity_poly.type
_entity_poly.pdbx_seq_one_letter_code
_entity_poly.pdbx_strand_id
1 'polypeptide(L)'
;MWTPIHMIPEVTMLKTVQITIPRQLLVKIDQAAAELKTSRSGLARQAFEETLFRLRLAQMAQQDAEAYARQPQDPDEIVAWESVQDWGDA
;
A
#
# COMPACT_ATOMS: atom_id res chain seq x y z
N MET A 1 -20.24 7.38 -33.98
CA MET A 1 -20.66 6.03 -33.55
C MET A 1 -19.92 5.73 -32.25
N TRP A 2 -20.54 6.03 -31.11
CA TRP A 2 -19.93 5.89 -29.79
C TRP A 2 -20.44 4.57 -29.22
N THR A 3 -19.58 3.57 -29.10
CA THR A 3 -19.95 2.33 -28.43
C THR A 3 -19.88 2.59 -26.91
N PRO A 4 -21.00 2.53 -26.18
CA PRO A 4 -20.94 2.66 -24.74
C PRO A 4 -20.28 1.40 -24.19
N ILE A 5 -19.07 1.57 -23.65
CA ILE A 5 -18.42 0.57 -22.81
C ILE A 5 -19.39 0.30 -21.67
N HIS A 6 -20.06 -0.85 -21.73
CA HIS A 6 -20.74 -1.39 -20.56
C HIS A 6 -19.65 -1.74 -19.56
N MET A 7 -19.28 -0.76 -18.74
CA MET A 7 -18.54 -0.98 -17.50
C MET A 7 -19.52 -1.73 -16.58
N ILE A 8 -19.67 -3.04 -16.81
CA ILE A 8 -20.23 -3.92 -15.79
C ILE A 8 -19.27 -3.74 -14.62
N PRO A 9 -19.68 -3.17 -13.48
CA PRO A 9 -18.82 -3.16 -12.32
C PRO A 9 -18.51 -4.63 -12.07
N GLU A 10 -17.23 -4.99 -12.16
CA GLU A 10 -16.77 -6.30 -11.73
C GLU A 10 -17.19 -6.38 -10.26
N VAL A 11 -18.34 -7.02 -9.99
CA VAL A 11 -18.76 -7.31 -8.62
C VAL A 11 -17.62 -8.15 -8.11
N THR A 12 -16.77 -7.56 -7.27
CA THR A 12 -15.55 -8.17 -6.76
C THR A 12 -15.95 -9.47 -6.07
N MET A 13 -15.85 -10.59 -6.80
CA MET A 13 -16.35 -11.85 -6.31
C MET A 13 -15.42 -12.33 -5.20
N LEU A 14 -15.95 -12.48 -4.00
CA LEU A 14 -15.21 -13.04 -2.87
C LEU A 14 -14.93 -14.52 -3.15
N LYS A 15 -13.66 -14.92 -3.07
CA LYS A 15 -13.25 -16.33 -3.09
C LYS A 15 -12.94 -16.80 -1.67
N THR A 16 -13.45 -17.96 -1.31
CA THR A 16 -13.14 -18.59 -0.01
C THR A 16 -11.86 -19.41 -0.14
N VAL A 17 -10.93 -19.21 0.79
CA VAL A 17 -9.66 -19.95 0.88
C VAL A 17 -9.53 -20.56 2.28
N GLN A 18 -8.85 -21.70 2.37
CA GLN A 18 -8.48 -22.28 3.67
C GLN A 18 -7.06 -21.82 4.04
N ILE A 19 -6.89 -21.36 5.28
CA ILE A 19 -5.60 -20.91 5.83
C ILE A 19 -5.32 -21.64 7.14
N THR A 20 -4.05 -21.96 7.38
CA THR A 20 -3.59 -22.54 8.65
C THR A 20 -2.83 -21.48 9.43
N ILE A 21 -3.27 -21.18 10.66
CA ILE A 21 -2.64 -20.19 11.54
C ILE A 21 -2.53 -20.72 12.98
N PRO A 22 -1.56 -20.22 13.77
CA PRO A 22 -1.46 -20.58 15.18
C PRO A 22 -2.75 -20.24 15.94
N ARG A 23 -3.18 -21.13 16.84
CA ARG A 23 -4.40 -20.93 17.63
C ARG A 23 -4.39 -19.60 18.41
N GLN A 24 -3.25 -19.24 18.99
CA GLN A 24 -3.11 -17.99 19.73
C GLN A 24 -3.29 -16.76 18.84
N LEU A 25 -2.89 -16.85 17.57
CA LEU A 25 -3.10 -15.77 16.60
C LEU A 25 -4.59 -15.65 16.24
N LEU A 26 -5.30 -16.76 16.05
CA LEU A 26 -6.74 -16.75 15.80
C LEU A 26 -7.51 -16.05 16.93
N VAL A 27 -7.15 -16.32 18.19
CA VAL A 27 -7.78 -15.64 19.35
C VAL A 27 -7.60 -14.12 19.29
N LYS A 28 -6.41 -13.64 18.91
CA LYS A 28 -6.15 -12.20 18.76
C LYS A 28 -6.93 -11.59 17.60
N ILE A 29 -7.01 -12.31 16.48
CA ILE A 29 -7.81 -11.91 15.31
C ILE A 29 -9.29 -11.78 15.69
N ASP A 30 -9.82 -12.74 16.45
CA ASP A 30 -11.22 -12.73 16.89
C ASP A 30 -11.52 -11.53 17.79
N GLN A 31 -10.64 -11.27 18.75
CA GLN A 31 -10.78 -10.14 19.66
C GLN A 31 -10.75 -8.82 18.88
N ALA A 32 -9.78 -8.64 17.99
CA ALA A 32 -9.66 -7.44 17.17
C ALA A 32 -10.85 -7.26 16.22
N ALA A 33 -11.35 -8.35 15.62
CA ALA A 33 -12.51 -8.30 14.75
C ALA A 33 -13.77 -7.86 15.52
N ALA A 34 -13.95 -8.34 16.75
CA ALA A 34 -15.05 -7.92 17.62
C ALA A 34 -14.95 -6.44 18.02
N GLU A 35 -13.77 -5.97 18.43
CA GLU A 35 -13.52 -4.56 18.77
C GLU A 35 -13.79 -3.62 17.60
N LEU A 36 -13.37 -4.02 16.39
CA LEU A 36 -13.56 -3.26 15.16
C LEU A 36 -14.93 -3.50 14.50
N LYS A 37 -15.81 -4.31 15.11
CA LYS A 37 -17.14 -4.67 14.60
C LYS A 37 -17.11 -5.18 13.15
N THR A 38 -16.12 -5.99 12.83
CA THR A 38 -15.92 -6.60 11.51
C THR A 38 -15.89 -8.13 11.61
N SER A 39 -15.93 -8.83 10.47
CA SER A 39 -15.75 -10.28 10.44
C SER A 39 -14.26 -10.65 10.40
N ARG A 40 -13.91 -11.91 10.72
CA ARG A 40 -12.55 -12.44 10.53
C ARG A 40 -12.03 -12.23 9.10
N SER A 41 -12.89 -12.46 8.10
CA SER A 41 -12.53 -12.27 6.69
C SER A 41 -12.43 -10.79 6.32
N GLY A 42 -13.18 -9.90 6.99
CA GLY A 42 -13.02 -8.46 6.88
C GLY A 42 -11.66 -7.99 7.40
N LEU A 43 -11.34 -8.36 8.64
CA LEU A 43 -10.06 -8.03 9.25
C LEU A 43 -8.88 -8.60 8.44
N ALA A 44 -8.98 -9.86 8.02
CA ALA A 44 -7.93 -10.51 7.22
C ALA A 44 -7.72 -9.80 5.87
N ARG A 45 -8.80 -9.41 5.17
CA ARG A 45 -8.70 -8.64 3.92
C ARG A 45 -7.99 -7.30 4.14
N GLN A 46 -8.38 -6.55 5.17
CA GLN A 46 -7.74 -5.27 5.50
C GLN A 46 -6.24 -5.46 5.79
N ALA A 47 -5.89 -6.46 6.60
CA ALA A 47 -4.49 -6.75 6.92
C ALA A 47 -3.67 -7.18 5.68
N PHE A 48 -4.25 -7.97 4.78
CA PHE A 48 -3.59 -8.37 3.54
C PHE A 48 -3.40 -7.19 2.59
N GLU A 49 -4.42 -6.36 2.39
CA GLU A 49 -4.35 -5.15 1.56
C GLU A 49 -3.27 -4.19 2.08
N GLU A 50 -3.23 -3.95 3.40
CA GLU A 50 -2.23 -3.11 4.03
C GLU A 50 -0.81 -3.68 3.88
N THR A 51 -0.65 -4.99 4.07
CA THR A 51 0.65 -5.65 3.90
C THR A 51 1.15 -5.54 2.46
N LEU A 52 0.27 -5.77 1.48
CA LEU A 52 0.60 -5.63 0.06
C LEU A 52 0.96 -4.19 -0.31
N PHE A 53 0.26 -3.22 0.26
CA PHE A 53 0.58 -1.81 0.08
C PHE A 53 1.97 -1.46 0.60
N ARG A 54 2.29 -1.88 1.83
CA ARG A 54 3.62 -1.66 2.43
C ARG A 54 4.74 -2.32 1.62
N LEU A 55 4.51 -3.53 1.11
CA LEU A 55 5.47 -4.22 0.25
C LEU A 55 5.72 -3.44 -1.04
N ARG A 56 4.67 -2.91 -1.67
CA ARG A 56 4.81 -2.08 -2.87
C ARG A 56 5.60 -0.81 -2.59
N LEU A 57 5.29 -0.12 -1.49
CA LEU A 57 6.04 1.08 -1.09
C LEU A 57 7.53 0.78 -0.85
N ALA A 58 7.83 -0.32 -0.15
CA ALA A 58 9.21 -0.72 0.09
C ALA A 58 9.98 -1.03 -1.21
N GLN A 59 9.32 -1.68 -2.17
CA GLN A 59 9.91 -1.94 -3.49
C GLN A 59 10.18 -0.66 -4.26
N MET A 60 9.26 0.31 -4.23
CA MET A 60 9.46 1.61 -4.89
C MET A 60 10.63 2.37 -4.25
N ALA A 61 10.66 2.46 -2.92
CA ALA A 61 11.75 3.12 -2.20
C ALA A 61 13.12 2.47 -2.48
N GLN A 62 13.16 1.13 -2.60
CA GLN A 62 14.38 0.42 -2.98
C GLN A 62 14.80 0.77 -4.41
N GLN A 63 13.87 0.77 -5.36
CA GLN A 63 14.14 1.13 -6.75
C GLN A 63 14.69 2.56 -6.88
N ASP A 64 14.09 3.50 -6.15
CA ASP A 64 14.54 4.89 -6.11
C ASP A 64 15.96 4.99 -5.54
N ALA A 65 16.22 4.34 -4.40
CA ALA A 65 17.55 4.33 -3.78
C ALA A 65 18.62 3.74 -4.70
N GLU A 66 18.31 2.64 -5.39
CA GLU A 66 19.21 2.04 -6.38
C GLU A 66 19.42 2.94 -7.59
N ALA A 67 18.38 3.65 -8.06
CA ALA A 67 18.49 4.59 -9.16
C ALA A 67 19.41 5.76 -8.81
N TYR A 68 19.21 6.39 -7.64
CA TYR A 68 20.10 7.46 -7.15
C TYR A 68 21.53 6.98 -6.92
N ALA A 69 21.73 5.74 -6.46
CA ALA A 69 23.07 5.19 -6.30
C ALA A 69 23.77 4.94 -7.66
N ARG A 70 23.02 4.51 -8.68
CA ARG A 70 23.56 4.27 -10.03
C ARG A 70 23.87 5.56 -10.78
N GLN A 71 23.05 6.58 -10.62
CA GLN A 71 23.26 7.88 -11.22
C GLN A 71 23.08 8.97 -10.15
N PRO A 72 24.16 9.28 -9.42
CA PRO A 72 24.15 10.38 -8.48
C PRO A 72 23.74 11.66 -9.20
N GLN A 73 22.89 12.46 -8.57
CA GLN A 73 22.50 13.76 -9.12
C GLN A 73 23.71 14.70 -9.17
N ASP A 74 23.73 15.55 -10.19
CA ASP A 74 24.75 16.58 -10.32
C ASP A 74 24.60 17.60 -9.18
N PRO A 75 25.64 17.83 -8.35
CA PRO A 75 25.59 18.83 -7.29
C PRO A 75 25.21 20.22 -7.80
N ASP A 76 25.61 20.60 -9.01
CA ASP A 76 25.31 21.92 -9.58
C ASP A 76 23.82 22.07 -9.92
N GLU A 77 23.15 20.96 -10.28
CA GLU A 77 21.70 20.93 -10.46
C GLU A 77 20.96 21.09 -9.14
N ILE A 78 21.49 20.54 -8.03
CA ILE A 78 20.88 20.66 -6.70
C ILE A 78 21.02 22.09 -6.16
N VAL A 79 22.21 22.70 -6.31
CA VAL A 79 22.50 24.07 -5.84
C VAL A 79 21.57 25.10 -6.49
N ALA A 80 21.19 24.90 -7.75
CA ALA A 80 20.24 25.77 -8.44
C ALA A 80 18.85 25.85 -7.77
N TRP A 81 18.45 24.84 -6.98
CA TRP A 81 17.16 24.82 -6.28
C TRP A 81 17.20 25.47 -4.89
N GLU A 82 18.38 25.73 -4.33
CA GLU A 82 18.53 26.37 -3.01
C GLU A 82 17.92 27.77 -2.99
N SER A 83 18.03 28.53 -4.10
CA SER A 83 17.44 29.86 -4.21
C SER A 83 15.90 29.89 -4.31
N VAL A 84 15.26 28.72 -4.42
CA VAL A 84 13.80 28.57 -4.63
C VAL A 84 13.09 28.03 -3.38
N GLN A 85 13.83 27.65 -2.33
CA GLN A 85 13.26 27.08 -1.11
C GLN A 85 12.59 28.14 -0.21
N ASP A 86 11.38 28.56 -0.56
CA ASP A 86 10.46 29.30 0.31
C ASP A 86 9.34 28.37 0.80
N TRP A 87 9.60 27.64 1.90
CA TRP A 87 8.65 26.69 2.48
C TRP A 87 7.70 27.33 3.51
N GLY A 88 7.71 28.67 3.63
CA GLY A 88 7.01 29.41 4.68
C GLY A 88 7.67 29.29 6.06
N ASP A 89 7.18 30.08 7.03
CA ASP A 89 7.65 30.01 8.41
C ASP A 89 7.26 28.67 9.07
N ALA A 90 8.17 28.12 9.87
CA ALA A 90 8.09 26.80 10.52
C ALA A 90 6.97 26.66 11.57
#